data_AF-A0A2K8N7V8-F1
#
_entry.id   AF-A0A2K8N7V8-F1
#
_cell.length_a   1.000
_cell.length_b   1.000
_cell.length_c   1.000
_cell.angle_alpha   90.00
_cell.angle_beta   90.00
_cell.angle_gamma   90.00
#
_symmetry.space_group_name_H-M   'P 1'
#
loop_
_entity.id
_entity.type
_entity.pdbx_description
1 polymer ?
#
loop_
_entity_poly.entity_id
_entity_poly.type
_entity_poly.pdbx_seq_one_letter_code
_entity_poly.pdbx_strand_id
1 'polypeptide(L)'
;MRPKDAKTTPTQRAYAERVMKIRKPVPLVKNCIRAFFVGGVLCLLGQLIQTGWMRWFGVDKEMAAGPTVATLIALSILATGLGVYDRFAQWAGAGSAVPVTGFANSMASAAIEHRSEGLVLGTAAQMFKLAGPILAFGVTAAFFVALVKALWVAGS
;
A
#
# COMPACT_ATOMS: atom_id res chain seq x y z
N MET A 1 17.53 -14.37 -2.18
CA MET A 1 16.62 -15.54 -2.13
C MET A 1 17.17 -16.60 -3.06
N ARG A 2 17.52 -17.77 -2.53
CA ARG A 2 17.91 -18.94 -3.34
C ARG A 2 16.64 -19.47 -4.04
N PRO A 3 16.63 -19.64 -5.36
CA PRO A 3 15.51 -20.32 -6.02
C PRO A 3 15.57 -21.80 -5.62
N LYS A 4 14.56 -22.25 -4.88
CA LYS A 4 14.34 -23.68 -4.60
C LYS A 4 13.85 -24.36 -5.89
N ASP A 5 14.32 -25.59 -6.05
CA ASP A 5 14.32 -26.36 -7.28
C ASP A 5 12.92 -26.73 -7.79
N ALA A 6 12.54 -26.17 -8.94
CA ALA A 6 11.43 -26.67 -9.76
C ALA A 6 11.79 -26.47 -11.24
N LYS A 7 12.25 -27.56 -11.89
CA LYS A 7 12.41 -27.75 -13.35
C LYS A 7 12.93 -26.54 -14.16
N THR A 8 14.14 -26.05 -13.86
CA THR A 8 14.80 -25.04 -14.71
C THR A 8 15.65 -25.68 -15.79
N THR A 9 15.45 -25.30 -17.05
CA THR A 9 16.30 -25.73 -18.18
C THR A 9 17.74 -25.21 -17.98
N PRO A 10 18.78 -25.92 -18.48
CA PRO A 10 20.18 -25.51 -18.32
C PRO A 10 20.48 -24.09 -18.82
N THR A 11 19.72 -23.60 -19.79
CA THR A 11 19.75 -22.22 -20.29
C THR A 11 19.26 -21.20 -19.27
N GLN A 12 18.21 -21.49 -18.50
CA GLN A 12 17.69 -20.61 -17.45
C GLN A 12 18.67 -20.45 -16.28
N ARG A 13 19.41 -21.52 -15.95
CA ARG A 13 20.46 -21.48 -14.91
C ARG A 13 21.64 -20.60 -15.34
N ALA A 14 22.14 -20.80 -16.57
CA ALA A 14 23.22 -19.99 -17.13
C ALA A 14 22.82 -18.51 -17.34
N TYR A 15 21.53 -18.23 -17.53
CA TYR A 15 21.00 -16.86 -17.56
C TYR A 15 20.93 -16.27 -16.15
N ALA A 16 20.39 -17.00 -15.17
CA ALA A 16 20.30 -16.54 -13.78
C ALA A 16 21.68 -16.24 -13.18
N GLU A 17 22.69 -17.07 -13.47
CA GLU A 17 24.08 -16.82 -13.05
C GLU A 17 24.67 -15.55 -13.70
N ARG A 18 24.37 -15.31 -14.98
CA ARG A 18 24.80 -14.08 -15.68
C ARG A 18 24.14 -12.84 -15.09
N VAL A 19 22.84 -12.90 -14.81
CA VAL A 19 22.10 -11.81 -14.16
C VAL A 19 22.65 -11.54 -12.75
N MET A 20 22.95 -12.59 -11.98
CA MET A 20 23.53 -12.46 -10.64
C MET A 20 24.92 -11.83 -10.64
N LYS A 21 25.76 -12.13 -11.65
CA LYS A 21 27.10 -11.53 -11.81
C LYS A 21 27.06 -10.06 -12.21
N ILE A 22 26.04 -9.62 -12.94
CA ILE A 22 25.89 -8.23 -13.40
C ILE A 22 25.16 -7.35 -12.37
N ARG A 23 24.36 -7.96 -11.50
CA ARG A 23 23.51 -7.23 -10.55
C ARG A 23 24.34 -6.52 -9.48
N LYS A 24 24.33 -5.18 -9.49
CA LYS A 24 24.87 -4.36 -8.39
C LYS A 24 24.13 -4.67 -7.07
N PRO A 25 24.85 -4.83 -5.94
CA PRO A 25 24.21 -5.02 -4.64
C PRO A 25 23.39 -3.77 -4.30
N VAL A 26 22.10 -3.97 -4.00
CA VAL A 26 21.25 -2.87 -3.56
C VAL A 26 21.62 -2.51 -2.11
N PRO A 27 21.80 -1.22 -1.77
CA PRO A 27 22.16 -0.81 -0.42
C PRO A 27 20.95 -0.94 0.52
N LEU A 28 20.73 -2.16 1.04
CA LEU A 28 19.56 -2.53 1.85
C LEU A 28 19.39 -1.60 3.06
N VAL A 29 20.44 -1.42 3.86
CA VAL A 29 20.37 -0.62 5.10
C VAL A 29 19.96 0.83 4.81
N LYS A 30 20.55 1.45 3.78
CA LYS A 30 20.24 2.83 3.36
C LYS A 30 18.78 2.96 2.92
N ASN A 31 18.27 1.99 2.17
CA ASN A 31 16.89 1.97 1.71
C ASN A 31 15.90 1.73 2.87
N CYS A 32 16.25 0.86 3.82
CA CYS A 32 15.45 0.61 5.01
C CYS A 32 15.33 1.87 5.90
N ILE A 33 16.46 2.55 6.17
CA ILE A 33 16.46 3.79 6.96
C ILE A 33 15.58 4.85 6.30
N ARG A 34 15.74 5.05 4.99
CA ARG A 34 14.92 5.98 4.23
C ARG A 34 13.43 5.61 4.26
N ALA A 35 13.09 4.34 4.06
CA ALA A 35 11.72 3.87 4.10
C ALA A 35 11.08 4.07 5.49
N PHE A 36 11.84 3.85 6.57
CA PHE A 36 11.39 4.10 7.93
C PHE A 36 11.04 5.58 8.15
N PHE A 37 11.93 6.50 7.78
CA PHE A 37 11.67 7.93 7.94
C PHE A 37 10.53 8.44 7.08
N VAL A 38 10.45 8.01 5.82
CA VAL A 38 9.34 8.34 4.93
C VAL A 38 8.01 7.87 5.53
N GLY A 39 7.94 6.60 5.96
CA GLY A 39 6.73 6.04 6.55
C GLY A 39 6.35 6.79 7.82
N GLY A 40 7.33 7.07 8.70
CA GLY A 40 7.12 7.85 9.92
C GLY A 40 6.62 9.27 9.66
N VAL A 41 7.14 9.96 8.65
CA VAL A 41 6.66 11.29 8.24
C VAL A 41 5.24 11.23 7.71
N LEU A 42 4.90 10.23 6.89
CA LEU A 42 3.52 10.04 6.41
C LEU A 42 2.55 9.75 7.55
N CYS A 43 2.94 8.94 8.54
CA CYS A 43 2.15 8.71 9.74
C CYS A 43 1.98 9.99 10.56
N LEU A 44 3.03 10.79 10.73
CA LEU A 44 2.97 12.08 11.41
C LEU A 44 2.00 13.04 10.70
N LEU A 45 2.04 13.09 9.37
CA LEU A 45 1.10 13.88 8.58
C LEU A 45 -0.35 13.43 8.80
N GLY A 46 -0.61 12.12 8.84
CA GLY A 46 -1.94 11.59 9.17
C GLY A 46 -2.40 12.01 10.57
N GLN A 47 -1.50 11.94 11.56
CA GLN A 47 -1.81 12.35 12.92
C GLN A 47 -2.06 13.86 13.05
N LEU A 48 -1.35 14.69 12.27
CA LEU A 48 -1.59 16.14 12.21
C LEU A 48 -2.97 16.44 11.61
N ILE A 49 -3.34 15.78 10.52
CA ILE A 49 -4.67 15.93 9.90
C ILE A 49 -5.76 15.50 10.90
N GLN A 50 -5.59 14.36 11.57
CA GLN A 50 -6.53 13.89 12.59
C GLN A 50 -6.66 14.87 13.75
N THR A 51 -5.55 15.43 14.21
CA THR A 51 -5.56 16.46 15.26
C THR A 51 -6.25 17.74 14.79
N GLY A 52 -6.09 18.12 13.52
CA GLY A 52 -6.83 19.21 12.89
C GLY A 52 -8.34 18.97 12.91
N TRP A 53 -8.79 17.78 12.52
CA TRP A 53 -10.20 17.39 12.57
C TRP A 53 -10.76 17.45 13.99
N MET A 54 -10.05 16.91 14.99
CA MET A 54 -10.45 16.98 16.39
C MET A 54 -10.51 18.42 16.91
N ARG A 55 -9.57 19.28 16.50
CA ARG A 55 -9.47 20.69 16.95
C ARG A 55 -10.52 21.60 16.31
N TRP A 56 -10.77 21.44 15.02
CA TRP A 56 -11.66 22.34 14.25
C TRP A 56 -13.13 21.92 14.32
N PHE A 57 -13.41 20.62 14.35
CA PHE A 57 -14.77 20.09 14.36
C PHE A 57 -15.18 19.53 15.72
N GLY A 58 -14.28 19.52 16.72
CA GLY A 58 -14.59 19.08 18.09
C GLY A 58 -14.99 17.60 18.20
N VAL A 59 -14.71 16.81 17.17
CA VAL A 59 -15.08 15.39 17.09
C VAL A 59 -14.07 14.52 17.83
N ASP A 60 -14.56 13.43 18.42
CA ASP A 60 -13.73 12.42 19.06
C ASP A 60 -12.75 11.77 18.05
N LYS A 61 -11.66 11.20 18.57
CA LYS A 61 -10.64 10.49 17.81
C LYS A 61 -11.24 9.41 16.91
N GLU A 62 -12.24 8.67 17.38
CA GLU A 62 -12.90 7.63 16.58
C GLU A 62 -13.65 8.22 15.38
N MET A 63 -14.36 9.32 15.59
CA MET A 63 -15.06 10.02 14.52
C MET A 63 -14.12 10.74 13.56
N ALA A 64 -12.96 11.21 14.05
CA ALA A 64 -11.95 11.89 13.24
C ALA A 64 -11.13 10.93 12.35
N ALA A 65 -11.07 9.64 12.67
CA ALA A 65 -10.28 8.66 11.92
C ALA A 65 -10.75 8.48 10.47
N GLY A 66 -12.07 8.37 10.25
CA GLY A 66 -12.66 8.23 8.92
C GLY A 66 -12.33 9.41 7.99
N PRO A 67 -12.65 10.66 8.37
CA PRO A 67 -12.31 11.87 7.60
C PRO A 67 -10.81 12.01 7.34
N THR A 68 -9.96 11.64 8.31
CA THR A 68 -8.50 11.69 8.15
C THR A 68 -8.02 10.78 7.03
N VAL A 69 -8.44 9.51 7.04
CA VAL A 69 -8.08 8.53 6.01
C VAL A 69 -8.63 8.95 4.66
N ALA A 70 -9.89 9.42 4.60
CA ALA A 70 -10.49 9.93 3.37
C ALA A 70 -9.71 11.13 2.80
N THR A 71 -9.30 12.07 3.64
CA THR A 71 -8.50 13.24 3.23
C THR A 71 -7.14 12.82 2.68
N LEU A 72 -6.45 11.90 3.35
CA LEU A 72 -5.16 11.36 2.89
C LEU A 72 -5.28 10.66 1.54
N ILE A 73 -6.32 9.83 1.37
CA ILE A 73 -6.60 9.14 0.10
C ILE A 73 -6.87 10.18 -1.00
N ALA A 74 -7.72 11.16 -0.75
CA ALA A 74 -8.06 12.20 -1.72
C ALA A 74 -6.80 12.99 -2.16
N LEU A 75 -6.00 13.47 -1.20
CA LEU A 75 -4.75 14.16 -1.49
C LEU A 75 -3.77 13.28 -2.28
N SER A 76 -3.68 12.00 -1.93
CA SER A 76 -2.83 11.04 -2.64
C SER A 76 -3.28 10.85 -4.08
N ILE A 77 -4.57 10.64 -4.33
CA ILE A 77 -5.13 10.44 -5.68
C ILE A 77 -4.93 11.70 -6.52
N LEU A 78 -5.16 12.89 -5.96
CA LEU A 78 -4.92 14.17 -6.64
C LEU A 78 -3.44 14.32 -7.02
N ALA A 79 -2.52 14.06 -6.08
CA ALA A 79 -1.09 14.11 -6.35
C ALA A 79 -0.62 13.04 -7.36
N THR A 80 -1.30 11.88 -7.41
CA THR A 80 -1.07 10.81 -8.39
C THR A 80 -1.49 11.26 -9.78
N GLY A 81 -2.71 11.82 -9.93
CA GLY A 81 -3.20 12.35 -11.20
C GLY A 81 -2.35 13.50 -11.75
N LEU A 82 -1.69 14.28 -10.88
CA LEU A 82 -0.72 15.32 -11.25
C LEU A 82 0.70 14.79 -11.53
N GLY A 83 0.95 13.49 -11.37
CA GLY A 83 2.27 12.86 -11.56
C GLY A 83 3.34 13.29 -10.55
N VAL A 84 2.94 13.93 -9.44
CA VAL A 84 3.85 14.34 -8.36
C VAL A 84 4.07 13.19 -7.39
N TYR A 85 2.99 12.46 -7.06
CA TYR A 85 3.08 11.35 -6.12
C TYR A 85 3.93 10.21 -6.65
N ASP A 86 3.82 9.84 -7.93
CA ASP A 86 4.64 8.76 -8.50
C ASP A 86 6.15 9.05 -8.42
N ARG A 87 6.56 10.29 -8.66
CA ARG A 87 7.96 10.73 -8.51
C ARG A 87 8.42 10.69 -7.06
N PHE A 88 7.57 11.16 -6.14
CA PHE A 88 7.81 11.04 -4.71
C PHE A 88 7.92 9.58 -4.29
N ALA A 89 7.02 8.70 -4.76
CA ALA A 89 6.97 7.30 -4.39
C ALA A 89 8.19 6.51 -4.89
N GLN A 90 8.68 6.79 -6.10
CA GLN A 90 9.93 6.20 -6.61
C GLN A 90 11.14 6.60 -5.77
N TRP A 91 11.18 7.84 -5.30
CA TRP A 91 12.21 8.31 -4.37
C TRP A 91 12.02 7.63 -3.00
N ALA A 92 10.84 7.76 -2.42
CA ALA A 92 10.52 7.35 -1.06
C ALA A 92 10.55 5.81 -0.85
N GLY A 93 10.39 5.05 -1.93
CA GLY A 93 10.55 3.60 -1.97
C GLY A 93 9.48 2.88 -1.14
N ALA A 94 9.88 1.85 -0.40
CA ALA A 94 8.95 1.06 0.41
C ALA A 94 8.18 1.90 1.44
N GLY A 95 8.76 3.01 1.92
CA GLY A 95 8.15 3.85 2.95
C GLY A 95 6.86 4.56 2.51
N SER A 96 6.71 4.85 1.22
CA SER A 96 5.49 5.46 0.66
C SER A 96 4.47 4.44 0.18
N ALA A 97 4.87 3.18 0.03
CA ALA A 97 4.00 2.09 -0.42
C ALA A 97 3.22 1.43 0.73
N VAL A 98 3.78 1.45 1.95
CA VAL A 98 3.17 0.83 3.15
C VAL A 98 1.95 1.61 3.68
N PRO A 99 1.94 2.95 3.75
CA PRO A 99 0.77 3.70 4.22
C PRO A 99 -0.42 3.67 3.24
N VAL A 100 -1.61 4.05 3.71
CA VAL A 100 -2.86 4.06 2.90
C VAL A 100 -2.73 4.92 1.63
N THR A 101 -1.87 5.93 1.64
CA THR A 101 -1.56 6.77 0.48
C THR A 101 -0.87 5.98 -0.63
N GLY A 102 0.01 5.04 -0.28
CA GLY A 102 0.66 4.14 -1.25
C GLY A 102 -0.34 3.25 -1.97
N PHE A 103 -1.27 2.67 -1.22
CA PHE A 103 -2.38 1.90 -1.79
C PHE A 103 -3.26 2.77 -2.70
N ALA A 104 -3.60 4.00 -2.27
CA ALA A 104 -4.37 4.94 -3.08
C ALA A 104 -3.65 5.31 -4.40
N ASN A 105 -2.34 5.54 -4.36
CA ASN A 105 -1.53 5.77 -5.57
C ASN A 105 -1.59 4.56 -6.49
N SER A 106 -1.32 3.35 -6.02
CA SER A 106 -1.38 2.14 -6.87
C SER A 106 -2.74 1.94 -7.52
N MET A 107 -3.84 2.21 -6.79
CA MET A 107 -5.20 2.16 -7.33
C MET A 107 -5.44 3.22 -8.40
N ALA A 108 -5.04 4.47 -8.14
CA ALA A 108 -5.20 5.58 -9.09
C ALA A 108 -4.32 5.40 -10.34
N SER A 109 -3.07 4.96 -10.19
CA SER A 109 -2.18 4.67 -11.32
C SER A 109 -2.76 3.54 -12.18
N ALA A 110 -3.27 2.45 -11.58
CA ALA A 110 -3.93 1.38 -12.33
C ALA A 110 -5.19 1.86 -13.07
N ALA A 111 -5.94 2.77 -12.45
CA ALA A 111 -7.12 3.38 -13.07
C ALA A 111 -6.76 4.25 -14.28
N ILE A 112 -5.67 5.02 -14.19
CA ILE A 112 -5.18 5.90 -15.25
C ILE A 112 -4.59 5.08 -16.41
N GLU A 113 -3.76 4.08 -16.10
CA GLU A 113 -3.08 3.24 -17.10
C GLU A 113 -4.09 2.45 -17.95
N HIS A 114 -5.05 1.79 -17.29
CA HIS A 114 -6.04 0.93 -17.96
C HIS A 114 -7.32 1.67 -18.34
N ARG A 115 -7.28 3.00 -18.43
CA ARG A 115 -8.43 3.81 -18.87
C ARG A 115 -8.81 3.53 -20.33
N SER A 116 -7.82 3.26 -21.19
CA SER A 116 -8.00 2.97 -22.61
C SER A 116 -8.76 1.66 -22.87
N GLU A 117 -8.74 0.73 -21.90
CA GLU A 117 -9.47 -0.54 -21.92
C GLU A 117 -10.96 -0.37 -21.51
N GLY A 118 -11.40 0.85 -21.21
CA GLY A 118 -12.77 1.18 -20.82
C GLY A 118 -13.02 1.13 -19.30
N LEU A 119 -14.13 1.71 -18.87
CA LEU A 119 -14.41 1.92 -17.44
C LEU A 119 -14.64 0.62 -16.66
N VAL A 120 -15.31 -0.37 -17.26
CA VAL A 120 -15.67 -1.62 -16.57
C VAL A 120 -14.56 -2.67 -16.70
N LEU A 121 -14.16 -2.98 -17.93
CA LEU A 121 -13.19 -4.05 -18.21
C LEU A 121 -11.74 -3.63 -17.96
N GLY A 122 -11.43 -2.34 -18.08
CA GLY A 122 -10.12 -1.78 -17.78
C GLY A 122 -10.03 -1.25 -16.35
N THR A 123 -10.56 -0.04 -16.14
CA THR A 123 -10.41 0.70 -14.89
C THR A 123 -10.94 -0.06 -13.66
N ALA A 124 -12.23 -0.43 -13.66
CA ALA A 124 -12.85 -1.08 -12.50
C ALA A 124 -12.28 -2.48 -12.24
N ALA A 125 -12.09 -3.29 -13.29
CA ALA A 125 -11.52 -4.62 -13.14
C ALA A 125 -10.09 -4.61 -12.57
N GLN A 126 -9.24 -3.69 -13.00
CA GLN A 126 -7.85 -3.62 -12.51
C GLN A 126 -7.77 -3.07 -11.08
N MET A 127 -8.55 -2.05 -10.75
CA MET A 127 -8.69 -1.58 -9.37
C MET A 127 -9.24 -2.69 -8.46
N PHE A 128 -10.20 -3.49 -8.93
CA PHE A 128 -10.76 -4.60 -8.16
C PHE A 128 -9.76 -5.75 -7.98
N LYS A 129 -8.91 -6.06 -8.95
CA LYS A 129 -7.83 -7.06 -8.78
C LYS A 129 -6.85 -6.68 -7.67
N LEU A 130 -6.62 -5.39 -7.45
CA LEU A 130 -5.79 -4.88 -6.36
C LEU A 130 -6.54 -4.86 -5.02
N ALA A 131 -7.78 -4.35 -4.99
CA ALA A 131 -8.55 -4.20 -3.76
C ALA A 131 -9.20 -5.51 -3.25
N GLY A 132 -9.59 -6.40 -4.16
CA GLY A 132 -10.33 -7.62 -3.89
C GLY A 132 -9.65 -8.53 -2.85
N PRO A 133 -8.35 -8.86 -3.00
CA PRO A 133 -7.63 -9.65 -2.01
C PRO A 133 -7.62 -8.99 -0.62
N ILE A 134 -7.41 -7.67 -0.55
CA ILE A 134 -7.35 -6.92 0.71
C ILE A 134 -8.70 -6.97 1.42
N LEU A 135 -9.79 -6.77 0.69
CA LEU A 135 -11.15 -6.85 1.25
C LEU A 135 -11.47 -8.26 1.70
N ALA A 136 -11.17 -9.29 0.90
CA ALA A 136 -11.42 -10.68 1.26
C ALA A 136 -10.68 -11.08 2.54
N PHE A 137 -9.36 -10.89 2.59
CA PHE A 137 -8.58 -11.23 3.78
C PHE A 137 -8.92 -10.34 4.98
N GLY A 138 -9.20 -9.05 4.77
CA GLY A 138 -9.56 -8.11 5.83
C GLY A 138 -10.88 -8.49 6.51
N VAL A 139 -11.93 -8.75 5.73
CA VAL A 139 -13.25 -9.14 6.26
C VAL A 139 -13.19 -10.53 6.90
N THR A 140 -12.52 -11.50 6.27
CA THR A 140 -12.37 -12.84 6.84
C THR A 140 -11.58 -12.81 8.16
N ALA A 141 -10.46 -12.06 8.23
CA ALA A 141 -9.70 -11.91 9.47
C ALA A 141 -10.54 -11.23 10.56
N ALA A 142 -11.25 -10.15 10.23
CA ALA A 142 -12.13 -9.44 11.16
C ALA A 142 -13.24 -10.36 11.72
N PHE A 143 -13.83 -11.22 10.88
CA PHE A 143 -14.82 -12.22 11.30
C PHE A 143 -14.25 -13.18 12.35
N PHE A 144 -13.08 -13.77 12.11
CA PHE A 144 -12.46 -14.70 13.07
C PHE A 144 -12.05 -14.00 14.37
N VAL A 145 -11.49 -12.79 14.30
CA VAL A 145 -11.15 -11.99 15.49
C VAL A 145 -12.41 -11.67 16.30
N ALA A 146 -13.49 -11.26 15.63
CA ALA A 146 -14.77 -10.99 16.28
C ALA A 146 -15.37 -12.25 16.91
N LEU A 147 -15.31 -13.39 16.23
CA LEU A 147 -15.78 -14.68 16.73
C LEU A 147 -15.04 -15.11 18.00
N VAL A 148 -13.70 -15.06 17.98
CA VAL A 148 -12.88 -15.39 19.17
C VAL A 148 -13.21 -14.44 20.32
N LYS A 149 -13.32 -13.13 20.06
CA LYS A 149 -13.69 -12.16 21.09
C LYS A 149 -15.08 -12.43 21.67
N ALA A 150 -16.06 -12.78 20.84
CA ALA A 150 -17.42 -13.08 21.28
C ALA A 150 -17.47 -14.33 22.17
N LEU A 151 -16.75 -15.39 21.78
CA LEU A 151 -16.66 -16.63 22.58
C LEU A 151 -15.93 -16.41 23.90
N TRP A 152 -14.89 -15.57 23.92
CA TRP A 152 -14.18 -15.22 25.15
C TRP A 152 -15.11 -14.46 26.12
N VAL A 153 -15.79 -13.42 25.64
CA VAL A 153 -16.70 -12.60 26.47
C VAL A 153 -17.91 -13.40 26.97
N ALA A 154 -18.41 -14.36 26.18
CA ALA A 154 -19.51 -15.22 26.60
C ALA A 154 -19.10 -16.28 27.65
N GLY A 155 -17.80 -16.58 27.77
CA GLY A 155 -17.26 -17.55 28.72
C GLY A 155 -16.68 -16.95 30.01
N SER A 156 -16.57 -15.62 30.11
CA SER A 156 -16.10 -14.86 31.27
C SER A 156 -17.24 -14.18 32.01
#